data_AF-A0A0D7X628-F1
#
_entry.id   AF-A0A0D7X628-F1
#
_cell.length_a   1.000
_cell.length_b   1.000
_cell.length_c   1.000
_cell.angle_alpha   90.00
_cell.angle_beta   90.00
_cell.angle_gamma   90.00
#
_symmetry.space_group_name_H-M   'P 1'
#
loop_
_entity.id
_entity.type
_entity.pdbx_description
1 polymer ?
#
loop_
_entity_poly.entity_id
_entity_poly.type
_entity_poly.pdbx_seq_one_letter_code
_entity_poly.pdbx_strand_id
1 'polypeptide(L)'
;MMGRAHLIIGTGVSLSVLALNGYEVTPTAVAAAVVGSLLPDIDEPNSMLVSRALPTKMLRLVQLLMIGAAGWVFFTRMAPPPWNLVLALLMISASFMPSRSMRKVIIFLIGVGLAWYGEAYAPWNYIAGCLLIICTLVPHRGLTHTVYGTVVWTALLYGTTRLHGDSIWLAGGLAYLLHLLADSLTNNGIKPLPPFKWKLRFKLMSTGTRKGAQVENICIALTAVLVIIALLRYKHLI
;
A
#
# COMPACT_ATOMS: atom_id res chain seq x y z
N MET A 1 -7.98 -10.41 -5.09
CA MET A 1 -9.28 -10.43 -4.39
C MET A 1 -9.74 -8.99 -4.16
N MET A 2 -10.88 -8.75 -3.51
CA MET A 2 -11.22 -7.40 -3.04
C MET A 2 -10.24 -6.95 -1.94
N GLY A 3 -9.85 -5.67 -1.92
CA GLY A 3 -8.92 -5.13 -0.92
C GLY A 3 -9.34 -5.39 0.54
N ARG A 4 -10.66 -5.42 0.83
CA ARG A 4 -11.19 -5.74 2.16
C ARG A 4 -10.87 -7.18 2.57
N ALA A 5 -10.95 -8.12 1.64
CA ALA A 5 -10.58 -9.51 1.91
C ALA A 5 -9.08 -9.63 2.17
N HIS A 6 -8.23 -8.92 1.41
CA HIS A 6 -6.79 -8.86 1.68
C HIS A 6 -6.49 -8.33 3.08
N LEU A 7 -7.15 -7.24 3.49
CA LEU A 7 -7.00 -6.70 4.84
C LEU A 7 -7.39 -7.72 5.91
N ILE A 8 -8.59 -8.31 5.82
CA ILE A 8 -9.11 -9.25 6.82
C ILE A 8 -8.23 -10.51 6.91
N ILE A 9 -7.92 -11.12 5.78
CA ILE A 9 -7.15 -12.37 5.73
C ILE A 9 -5.69 -12.10 6.11
N GLY A 10 -5.07 -11.08 5.52
CA GLY A 10 -3.68 -10.74 5.77
C GLY A 10 -3.42 -10.42 7.23
N THR A 11 -4.25 -9.58 7.86
CA THR A 11 -4.12 -9.25 9.29
C THR A 11 -4.55 -10.39 10.20
N GLY A 12 -5.71 -10.99 9.95
CA GLY A 12 -6.25 -12.04 10.81
C GLY A 12 -5.37 -13.28 10.85
N VAL A 13 -4.89 -13.76 9.69
CA VAL A 13 -4.04 -14.95 9.63
C VAL A 13 -2.64 -14.65 10.19
N SER A 14 -2.00 -13.54 9.81
CA SER A 14 -0.65 -13.23 10.31
C SER A 14 -0.62 -13.11 11.84
N LEU A 15 -1.52 -12.33 12.43
CA LEU A 15 -1.57 -12.13 13.88
C LEU A 15 -1.95 -13.40 14.63
N SER A 16 -2.85 -14.22 14.09
CA SER A 16 -3.19 -15.51 14.70
C SER A 16 -2.01 -16.48 14.68
N VAL A 17 -1.26 -16.53 13.58
CA VAL A 17 -0.05 -17.35 13.47
C VAL A 17 0.99 -16.89 14.48
N LEU A 18 1.20 -15.57 14.64
CA LEU A 18 2.11 -15.03 15.66
C LEU A 18 1.70 -15.47 17.07
N ALA A 19 0.43 -15.24 17.44
CA ALA A 19 -0.09 -15.59 18.76
C ALA A 19 0.04 -17.09 19.06
N LEU A 20 -0.25 -17.96 18.09
CA LEU A 20 -0.15 -19.41 18.23
C LEU A 20 1.30 -19.91 18.38
N ASN A 21 2.28 -19.12 17.95
CA ASN A 21 3.71 -19.39 18.10
C ASN A 21 4.32 -18.69 19.33
N GLY A 22 3.51 -18.09 20.20
CA GLY A 22 3.96 -17.45 21.43
C GLY A 22 4.55 -16.05 21.26
N TYR A 23 4.40 -15.43 20.09
CA TYR A 23 4.76 -14.02 19.92
C TYR A 23 3.67 -13.10 20.49
N GLU A 24 4.09 -12.06 21.19
CA GLU A 24 3.17 -11.02 21.68
C GLU A 24 2.58 -10.21 20.53
N VAL A 25 1.25 -10.07 20.52
CA VAL A 25 0.52 -9.26 19.54
C VAL A 25 0.47 -7.82 20.04
N THR A 26 1.46 -7.03 19.64
CA THR A 26 1.56 -5.61 20.00
C THR A 26 0.75 -4.73 19.02
N PRO A 27 0.31 -3.51 19.44
CA PRO A 27 -0.35 -2.57 18.53
C PRO A 27 0.48 -2.21 17.29
N THR A 28 1.81 -2.17 17.41
CA THR A 28 2.73 -1.92 16.30
C THR A 28 2.80 -3.11 15.35
N ALA A 29 2.74 -4.35 15.83
CA ALA A 29 2.62 -5.53 14.99
C ALA A 29 1.29 -5.57 14.23
N VAL A 30 0.18 -5.17 14.87
CA VAL A 30 -1.12 -5.01 14.20
C VAL A 30 -1.03 -3.97 13.09
N ALA A 31 -0.43 -2.80 13.35
CA ALA A 31 -0.23 -1.77 12.34
C ALA A 31 0.64 -2.27 11.16
N ALA A 32 1.73 -2.99 11.44
CA ALA A 32 2.58 -3.57 10.42
C ALA A 32 1.84 -4.61 9.58
N ALA A 33 0.99 -5.45 10.19
CA ALA A 33 0.14 -6.39 9.46
C ALA A 33 -0.87 -5.68 8.56
N VAL A 34 -1.51 -4.61 9.04
CA VAL A 34 -2.45 -3.79 8.24
C VAL A 34 -1.75 -3.21 7.04
N VAL A 35 -0.60 -2.57 7.23
CA VAL A 35 0.19 -2.00 6.14
C VAL A 35 0.64 -3.11 5.19
N GLY A 36 1.25 -4.19 5.69
CA GLY A 36 1.73 -5.32 4.89
C GLY A 36 0.63 -5.96 4.04
N SER A 37 -0.58 -6.09 4.57
CA SER A 37 -1.72 -6.68 3.84
C SER A 37 -2.24 -5.83 2.69
N LEU A 38 -1.94 -4.54 2.68
CA LEU A 38 -2.46 -3.56 1.71
C LEU A 38 -1.38 -2.91 0.85
N LEU A 39 -0.12 -2.97 1.28
CA LEU A 39 1.02 -2.38 0.60
C LEU A 39 1.22 -2.94 -0.81
N PRO A 40 1.03 -4.25 -1.10
CA PRO A 40 1.17 -4.75 -2.46
C PRO A 40 0.27 -4.04 -3.46
N ASP A 41 -0.96 -3.71 -3.05
CA ASP A 41 -1.96 -3.01 -3.86
C ASP A 41 -1.67 -1.51 -4.01
N ILE A 42 -0.67 -0.92 -3.34
CA ILE A 42 -0.46 0.54 -3.35
C ILE A 42 -0.23 1.11 -4.75
N ASP A 43 0.31 0.28 -5.66
CA ASP A 43 0.54 0.63 -7.06
C ASP A 43 -0.75 0.63 -7.90
N GLU A 44 -1.85 0.04 -7.41
CA GLU A 44 -3.16 0.08 -8.07
C GLU A 44 -3.83 1.45 -7.87
N PRO A 45 -4.35 2.12 -8.92
CA PRO A 45 -4.85 3.49 -8.80
C PRO A 45 -6.07 3.62 -7.89
N ASN A 46 -6.80 2.52 -7.69
CA ASN A 46 -7.99 2.42 -6.86
C ASN A 46 -7.74 1.65 -5.56
N SER A 47 -6.48 1.49 -5.14
CA SER A 47 -6.14 0.78 -3.91
C SER A 47 -6.81 1.40 -2.69
N MET A 48 -7.18 0.59 -1.71
CA MET A 48 -7.91 1.09 -0.53
C MET A 48 -7.09 2.09 0.29
N LEU A 49 -5.77 1.90 0.38
CA LEU A 49 -4.88 2.84 1.07
C LEU A 49 -4.92 4.21 0.41
N VAL A 50 -4.66 4.25 -0.90
CA VAL A 50 -4.51 5.51 -1.60
C VAL A 50 -5.86 6.18 -1.83
N SER A 51 -6.92 5.42 -2.19
CA SER A 51 -8.27 5.97 -2.40
C SER A 51 -8.88 6.61 -1.16
N ARG A 52 -8.56 6.09 0.04
CA ARG A 52 -8.98 6.68 1.31
C ARG A 52 -8.09 7.83 1.76
N ALA A 53 -6.77 7.71 1.61
CA ALA A 53 -5.83 8.77 1.99
C ALA A 53 -5.95 10.01 1.10
N LEU A 54 -6.13 9.81 -0.20
CA LEU A 54 -6.28 10.88 -1.21
C LEU A 54 -7.65 10.72 -1.93
N PRO A 55 -8.77 11.12 -1.30
CA PRO A 55 -10.08 10.98 -1.91
C PRO A 55 -10.24 11.94 -3.10
N THR A 56 -11.06 11.55 -4.09
CA THR A 56 -11.25 12.33 -5.32
C THR A 56 -11.76 13.76 -5.07
N LYS A 57 -12.57 13.96 -4.02
CA LYS A 57 -13.02 15.29 -3.60
C LYS A 57 -11.85 16.20 -3.21
N MET A 58 -10.87 15.66 -2.48
CA MET A 58 -9.68 16.41 -2.07
C MET A 58 -8.77 16.71 -3.27
N LEU A 59 -8.63 15.77 -4.20
CA LEU A 59 -7.91 16.00 -5.45
C LEU A 59 -8.55 17.12 -6.29
N ARG A 60 -9.88 17.14 -6.38
CA ARG A 60 -10.61 18.23 -7.05
C ARG A 60 -10.42 19.57 -6.35
N LEU A 61 -10.41 19.59 -5.02
CA LEU A 61 -10.10 20.80 -4.25
C LEU A 61 -8.69 21.31 -4.58
N VAL A 62 -7.68 20.43 -4.58
CA VAL A 62 -6.30 20.78 -4.97
C VAL A 62 -6.27 21.35 -6.39
N GLN A 63 -6.97 20.74 -7.35
CA GLN A 63 -7.05 21.23 -8.74
C GLN A 63 -7.68 22.64 -8.82
N LEU A 64 -8.76 22.89 -8.09
CA LEU A 64 -9.39 24.21 -8.02
C LEU A 64 -8.45 25.25 -7.40
N LEU A 65 -7.76 24.89 -6.32
CA LEU A 65 -6.76 25.76 -5.69
C LEU A 65 -5.59 26.06 -6.63
N MET A 66 -5.15 25.11 -7.45
CA MET A 66 -4.12 25.33 -8.47
C MET A 66 -4.56 26.33 -9.54
N ILE A 67 -5.82 26.29 -9.97
CA ILE A 67 -6.37 27.27 -10.92
C ILE A 67 -6.36 28.68 -10.30
N GLY A 68 -6.86 28.81 -9.06
CA GLY A 68 -6.84 30.09 -8.35
C GLY A 68 -5.41 30.62 -8.15
N ALA A 69 -4.49 29.74 -7.76
CA ALA A 69 -3.09 30.10 -7.56
C ALA A 69 -2.38 30.46 -8.87
N ALA A 70 -2.73 29.85 -10.00
CA ALA A 70 -2.22 30.26 -11.31
C ALA A 70 -2.67 31.66 -11.69
N GLY A 71 -3.94 32.00 -11.45
CA GLY A 71 -4.45 33.36 -11.63
C GLY A 71 -3.71 34.36 -10.73
N TRP A 72 -3.51 34.01 -9.46
CA TRP A 72 -2.74 34.83 -8.52
C TRP A 72 -1.30 35.10 -9.01
N VAL A 73 -0.56 34.06 -9.41
CA VAL A 73 0.82 34.18 -9.93
C VAL A 73 0.87 35.07 -11.19
N PHE A 74 -0.13 34.94 -12.06
CA PHE A 74 -0.24 35.75 -13.28
C PHE A 74 -0.41 37.24 -12.96
N PHE A 75 -1.37 37.59 -12.08
CA PHE A 75 -1.70 39.00 -11.78
C PHE A 75 -0.68 39.69 -10.89
N THR A 76 -0.14 38.99 -9.88
CA THR A 76 0.82 39.57 -8.93
C THR A 76 2.23 39.71 -9.49
N ARG A 77 2.52 39.09 -10.65
CA ARG A 77 3.86 39.02 -11.25
C ARG A 77 4.91 38.56 -10.24
N MET A 78 4.57 37.51 -9.48
CA MET A 78 5.40 36.97 -8.41
C MET A 78 6.80 36.51 -8.89
N ALA A 79 6.97 36.27 -10.19
CA ALA A 79 8.24 36.02 -10.86
C ALA A 79 8.43 36.99 -12.04
N PRO A 80 9.67 37.33 -12.42
CA PRO A 80 9.93 38.20 -13.56
C PRO A 80 9.45 37.55 -14.88
N PRO A 81 8.88 38.31 -15.83
CA PRO A 81 8.55 37.80 -17.14
C PRO A 81 9.78 37.18 -17.84
N PRO A 82 9.64 36.03 -18.54
CA PRO A 82 8.41 35.31 -18.84
C PRO A 82 8.00 34.26 -17.80
N TRP A 83 8.72 34.12 -16.69
CA TRP A 83 8.58 32.99 -15.76
C TRP A 83 7.23 32.97 -15.03
N ASN A 84 6.61 34.12 -14.75
CA ASN A 84 5.25 34.17 -14.22
C ASN A 84 4.22 33.51 -15.15
N LEU A 85 4.33 33.74 -16.45
CA LEU A 85 3.45 33.13 -17.46
C LEU A 85 3.68 31.63 -17.53
N VAL A 86 4.95 31.20 -17.57
CA VAL A 86 5.32 29.78 -17.60
C VAL A 86 4.76 29.05 -16.37
N LEU A 87 4.95 29.60 -15.17
CA LEU A 87 4.45 29.00 -13.93
C LEU A 87 2.91 28.92 -13.92
N ALA A 88 2.22 30.00 -14.28
CA ALA A 88 0.76 30.01 -14.35
C ALA A 88 0.22 28.97 -15.35
N LEU A 89 0.82 28.86 -16.53
CA LEU A 89 0.44 27.87 -17.54
C LEU A 89 0.71 26.43 -17.07
N LEU A 90 1.84 26.18 -16.42
CA LEU A 90 2.14 24.87 -15.84
C LEU A 90 1.09 24.48 -14.79
N MET A 91 0.75 25.39 -13.87
CA MET A 91 -0.26 25.13 -12.83
C MET A 91 -1.65 24.89 -13.42
N ILE A 92 -2.06 25.67 -14.41
CA ILE A 92 -3.32 25.46 -15.13
C ILE A 92 -3.32 24.10 -15.83
N SER A 93 -2.28 23.79 -16.61
CA SER A 93 -2.19 22.52 -17.33
C SER A 93 -2.26 21.30 -16.39
N ALA A 94 -1.56 21.37 -15.25
CA ALA A 94 -1.59 20.32 -14.23
C ALA A 94 -2.96 20.17 -13.57
N SER A 95 -3.72 21.27 -13.40
CA SER A 95 -5.06 21.23 -12.82
C SER A 95 -6.05 20.38 -13.62
N PHE A 96 -5.88 20.30 -14.95
CA PHE A 96 -6.73 19.51 -15.84
C PHE A 96 -6.36 18.03 -15.94
N MET A 97 -5.31 17.59 -15.23
CA MET A 97 -4.94 16.18 -15.22
C MET A 97 -6.09 15.31 -14.66
N PRO A 98 -6.31 14.10 -15.20
CA PRO A 98 -7.26 13.15 -14.60
C PRO A 98 -6.91 12.88 -13.14
N SER A 99 -7.91 12.72 -12.26
CA SER A 99 -7.66 12.50 -10.82
C SER A 99 -6.77 11.29 -10.54
N ARG A 100 -6.77 10.28 -11.42
CA ARG A 100 -5.85 9.12 -11.34
C ARG A 100 -4.37 9.52 -11.50
N SER A 101 -4.09 10.46 -12.41
CA SER A 101 -2.73 10.94 -12.68
C SER A 101 -2.31 11.94 -11.59
N MET A 102 -3.22 12.81 -11.17
CA MET A 102 -2.97 13.77 -10.08
C MET A 102 -2.58 13.05 -8.77
N ARG A 103 -3.25 11.92 -8.48
CA ARG A 103 -2.89 11.04 -7.36
C ARG A 103 -1.46 10.53 -7.44
N LYS A 104 -0.99 10.08 -8.61
CA LYS A 104 0.41 9.65 -8.81
C LYS A 104 1.39 10.80 -8.58
N VAL A 105 1.09 11.99 -9.10
CA VAL A 105 1.91 13.19 -8.90
C VAL A 105 2.03 13.53 -7.41
N ILE A 106 0.93 13.55 -6.67
CA ILE A 106 0.94 13.86 -5.24
C ILE A 106 1.74 12.81 -4.46
N ILE A 107 1.56 11.52 -4.74
CA ILE A 107 2.35 10.44 -4.09
C ILE A 107 3.84 10.60 -4.39
N PHE A 108 4.18 10.92 -5.64
CA PHE A 108 5.57 11.16 -6.03
C PHE A 108 6.17 12.34 -5.26
N LEU A 109 5.45 13.47 -5.16
CA LEU A 109 5.90 14.65 -4.40
C LEU A 109 6.02 14.36 -2.90
N ILE A 110 5.09 13.62 -2.30
CA ILE A 110 5.20 13.14 -0.92
C ILE A 110 6.45 12.26 -0.76
N GLY A 111 6.69 11.35 -1.71
CA GLY A 111 7.86 10.49 -1.72
C GLY A 111 9.17 11.28 -1.78
N VAL A 112 9.26 12.28 -2.65
CA VAL A 112 10.40 13.21 -2.74
C VAL A 112 10.59 13.98 -1.43
N GLY A 113 9.51 14.51 -0.84
CA GLY A 113 9.57 15.21 0.44
C GLY A 113 10.08 14.33 1.58
N LEU A 114 9.61 13.09 1.67
CA LEU A 114 10.08 12.12 2.66
C LEU A 114 11.54 11.71 2.43
N ALA A 115 11.96 11.53 1.18
CA ALA A 115 13.34 11.18 0.84
C ALA A 115 14.31 12.35 1.08
N TRP A 116 13.91 13.59 0.79
CA TRP A 116 14.78 14.76 0.92
C TRP A 116 14.84 15.32 2.35
N TYR A 117 13.71 15.37 3.03
CA TYR A 117 13.57 16.06 4.32
C TYR A 117 13.17 15.13 5.47
N GLY A 118 12.48 14.03 5.17
CA GLY A 118 11.98 13.10 6.18
C GLY A 118 13.08 12.39 6.96
N GLU A 119 14.23 12.14 6.34
CA GLU A 119 15.38 11.48 6.99
C GLU A 119 15.81 12.18 8.28
N ALA A 120 15.76 13.51 8.31
CA ALA A 120 16.17 14.32 9.47
C ALA A 120 15.36 14.03 10.75
N TYR A 121 14.13 13.52 10.61
CA TYR A 121 13.29 13.13 11.75
C TYR A 121 13.41 11.65 12.09
N ALA A 122 13.66 10.84 11.07
CA ALA A 122 13.60 9.39 11.17
C ALA A 122 14.25 8.75 9.94
N PRO A 123 15.29 7.90 10.11
CA PRO A 123 16.00 7.27 8.99
C PRO A 123 15.08 6.45 8.07
N TRP A 124 14.01 5.87 8.63
CA TRP A 124 13.00 5.09 7.89
C TRP A 124 12.18 5.93 6.90
N ASN A 125 12.11 7.24 7.05
CA ASN A 125 11.40 8.11 6.12
C ASN A 125 12.07 8.18 4.75
N TYR A 126 13.40 8.08 4.70
CA TYR A 126 14.14 8.01 3.44
C TYR A 126 13.68 6.81 2.61
N ILE A 127 13.66 5.64 3.25
CA ILE A 127 13.24 4.38 2.66
C ILE A 127 11.78 4.46 2.21
N ALA A 128 10.89 4.96 3.06
CA ALA A 128 9.49 5.15 2.72
C ALA A 128 9.31 6.09 1.51
N GLY A 129 10.09 7.18 1.46
CA GLY A 129 10.10 8.12 0.34
C GLY A 129 10.53 7.46 -0.97
N CYS A 130 11.64 6.72 -0.96
CA CYS A 130 12.11 5.95 -2.11
C CYS A 130 11.07 4.93 -2.59
N LEU A 131 10.42 4.21 -1.67
CA LEU A 131 9.37 3.24 -2.02
C LEU A 131 8.18 3.90 -2.70
N LEU A 132 7.69 5.04 -2.19
CA LEU A 132 6.59 5.77 -2.80
C LEU A 132 6.95 6.28 -4.20
N ILE A 133 8.16 6.80 -4.38
CA ILE A 133 8.66 7.21 -5.70
C ILE A 133 8.64 6.02 -6.67
N ILE A 134 9.26 4.90 -6.30
CA ILE A 134 9.31 3.69 -7.15
C ILE A 134 7.90 3.22 -7.51
N CYS A 135 6.97 3.17 -6.55
CA CYS A 135 5.59 2.73 -6.79
C CYS A 135 4.84 3.60 -7.81
N THR A 136 5.22 4.87 -7.99
CA THR A 136 4.59 5.74 -9.00
C THR A 136 5.11 5.49 -10.42
N LEU A 137 6.32 4.93 -10.54
CA LEU A 137 7.01 4.69 -11.81
C LEU A 137 6.79 3.26 -12.33
N VAL A 138 6.58 2.30 -11.43
CA VAL A 138 6.39 0.89 -11.77
C VAL A 138 5.01 0.65 -12.39
N PRO A 139 4.89 -0.21 -13.42
CA PRO A 139 3.60 -0.57 -14.00
C PRO A 139 2.66 -1.22 -12.98
N HIS A 140 1.35 -1.06 -13.18
CA HIS A 140 0.31 -1.69 -12.35
C HIS A 140 0.51 -3.20 -12.24
N ARG A 141 0.52 -3.72 -11.00
CA ARG A 141 0.81 -5.12 -10.64
C ARG A 141 2.22 -5.55 -11.05
N GLY A 142 3.17 -4.65 -10.82
CA GLY A 142 4.58 -4.80 -11.16
C GLY A 142 5.38 -5.43 -10.00
N LEU A 143 6.36 -4.69 -9.51
CA LEU A 143 7.32 -5.17 -8.50
C LEU A 143 6.68 -5.50 -7.14
N THR A 144 5.57 -4.85 -6.76
CA THR A 144 4.88 -5.07 -5.48
C THR A 144 4.19 -6.43 -5.40
N HIS A 145 3.92 -7.08 -6.53
CA HIS A 145 3.29 -8.40 -6.60
C HIS A 145 4.30 -9.51 -6.86
N THR A 146 5.52 -9.35 -6.33
CA THR A 146 6.65 -10.28 -6.48
C THR A 146 7.14 -10.77 -5.13
N VAL A 147 7.80 -11.93 -5.11
CA VAL A 147 8.46 -12.44 -3.90
C VAL A 147 9.57 -11.48 -3.45
N TYR A 148 10.22 -10.79 -4.39
CA TYR A 148 11.18 -9.73 -4.07
C TYR A 148 10.54 -8.60 -3.24
N GLY A 149 9.31 -8.21 -3.58
CA GLY A 149 8.54 -7.22 -2.81
C GLY A 149 8.33 -7.65 -1.37
N THR A 150 7.94 -8.92 -1.14
CA THR A 150 7.81 -9.49 0.20
C THR A 150 9.14 -9.49 0.94
N VAL A 151 10.22 -9.92 0.30
CA VAL A 151 11.57 -9.99 0.91
C VAL A 151 12.05 -8.60 1.28
N VAL A 152 11.97 -7.63 0.37
CA VAL A 152 12.37 -6.24 0.62
C VAL A 152 11.55 -5.64 1.75
N TRP A 153 10.23 -5.78 1.72
CA TRP A 153 9.37 -5.26 2.79
C TRP A 153 9.70 -5.88 4.16
N THR A 154 9.87 -7.20 4.21
CA THR A 154 10.20 -7.91 5.45
C THR A 154 11.59 -7.52 5.96
N ALA A 155 12.59 -7.42 5.08
CA ALA A 155 13.94 -7.01 5.43
C ALA A 155 14.00 -5.56 5.93
N LEU A 156 13.19 -4.68 5.34
CA LEU A 156 13.05 -3.30 5.80
C LEU A 156 12.45 -3.23 7.20
N LEU A 157 11.35 -3.95 7.44
CA LEU A 157 10.77 -4.04 8.78
C LEU A 157 11.77 -4.65 9.76
N TYR A 158 12.47 -5.72 9.40
CA TYR A 158 13.48 -6.33 10.26
C TYR A 158 14.60 -5.35 10.62
N GLY A 159 15.21 -4.70 9.63
CA GLY A 159 16.32 -3.77 9.86
C GLY A 159 15.94 -2.56 10.71
N THR A 160 14.69 -2.10 10.61
CA THR A 160 14.20 -0.91 11.34
C THR A 160 13.55 -1.23 12.69
N THR A 161 13.06 -2.46 12.88
CA THR A 161 12.25 -2.80 14.07
C THR A 161 12.77 -3.97 14.89
N ARG A 162 13.87 -4.64 14.50
CA ARG A 162 14.43 -5.79 15.24
C ARG A 162 14.70 -5.51 16.73
N LEU A 163 15.03 -4.28 17.10
CA LEU A 163 15.28 -3.89 18.50
C LEU A 163 13.99 -3.70 19.32
N HIS A 164 12.84 -3.62 18.65
CA HIS A 164 11.51 -3.43 19.24
C HIS A 164 10.69 -4.72 19.31
N GLY A 165 11.30 -5.87 19.00
CA GLY A 165 10.70 -7.19 19.06
C GLY A 165 10.36 -7.78 17.69
N ASP A 166 10.28 -9.12 17.64
CA ASP A 166 10.16 -9.84 16.37
C ASP A 166 8.76 -9.79 15.75
N SER A 167 7.76 -9.48 16.57
CA SER A 167 6.35 -9.48 16.15
C SER A 167 6.08 -8.49 15.02
N ILE A 168 6.78 -7.36 14.95
CA ILE A 168 6.49 -6.30 13.96
C ILE A 168 6.86 -6.77 12.54
N TRP A 169 8.10 -7.23 12.35
CA TRP A 169 8.58 -7.62 11.04
C TRP A 169 8.00 -8.96 10.58
N LEU A 170 7.73 -9.88 11.50
CA LEU A 170 7.02 -11.12 11.22
C LEU A 170 5.57 -10.85 10.79
N ALA A 171 4.82 -10.02 11.55
CA ALA A 171 3.43 -9.71 11.23
C ALA A 171 3.30 -9.01 9.87
N GLY A 172 4.11 -7.97 9.64
CA GLY A 172 4.07 -7.23 8.38
C GLY A 172 4.54 -8.04 7.17
N GLY A 173 5.60 -8.84 7.32
CA GLY A 173 6.10 -9.72 6.26
C GLY A 173 5.12 -10.83 5.90
N LEU A 174 4.55 -11.51 6.91
CA LEU A 174 3.52 -12.54 6.70
C LEU A 174 2.26 -11.96 6.07
N ALA A 175 1.80 -10.78 6.52
CA ALA A 175 0.62 -10.14 5.93
C ALA A 175 0.83 -9.81 4.44
N TYR A 176 2.02 -9.34 4.06
CA TYR A 176 2.39 -9.09 2.67
C TYR A 176 2.41 -10.40 1.87
N LEU A 177 3.02 -11.46 2.40
CA LEU A 177 3.03 -12.78 1.75
C LEU A 177 1.62 -13.32 1.54
N LEU A 178 0.77 -13.25 2.57
CA LEU A 178 -0.62 -13.69 2.53
C LEU A 178 -1.43 -12.92 1.49
N HIS A 179 -1.15 -11.63 1.27
CA HIS A 179 -1.74 -10.88 0.18
C HIS A 179 -1.41 -11.53 -1.17
N LEU A 180 -0.13 -11.83 -1.44
CA LEU A 180 0.31 -12.44 -2.70
C LEU A 180 -0.31 -13.83 -2.89
N LEU A 181 -0.36 -14.63 -1.82
CA LEU A 181 -1.00 -15.95 -1.83
C LEU A 181 -2.50 -15.84 -2.13
N ALA A 182 -3.19 -14.87 -1.51
CA ALA A 182 -4.60 -14.60 -1.81
C ALA A 182 -4.80 -14.22 -3.28
N ASP A 183 -3.93 -13.38 -3.84
CA ASP A 183 -4.02 -13.00 -5.25
C ASP A 183 -3.69 -14.15 -6.21
N SER A 184 -2.87 -15.12 -5.79
CA SER A 184 -2.62 -16.35 -6.53
C SER A 184 -3.86 -17.25 -6.67
N LEU A 185 -4.87 -17.12 -5.81
CA LEU A 185 -6.14 -17.85 -5.94
C LEU A 185 -6.99 -17.35 -7.12
N THR A 186 -6.73 -16.13 -7.59
CA THR A 186 -7.49 -15.51 -8.66
C THR A 186 -7.09 -16.01 -10.05
N ASN A 187 -7.95 -15.78 -11.05
CA ASN A 187 -7.65 -16.07 -12.46
C ASN A 187 -6.45 -15.27 -13.00
N ASN A 188 -6.21 -14.08 -12.47
CA ASN A 188 -5.10 -13.22 -12.84
C ASN A 188 -3.78 -13.74 -12.26
N GLY A 189 -3.82 -14.18 -11.00
CA GLY A 189 -2.66 -14.65 -10.25
C GLY A 189 -1.59 -13.59 -10.03
N ILE A 190 -0.41 -14.06 -9.65
CA ILE A 190 0.79 -13.22 -9.46
C ILE A 190 1.94 -13.67 -10.38
N LYS A 191 2.90 -12.77 -10.62
CA LYS A 191 4.19 -13.09 -11.25
C LYS A 191 5.27 -13.01 -10.16
N PRO A 192 5.54 -14.11 -9.44
CA PRO A 192 6.37 -14.04 -8.24
C PRO A 192 7.84 -13.73 -8.53
N LEU A 193 8.36 -14.11 -9.71
CA LEU A 193 9.79 -14.06 -10.05
C LEU A 193 10.04 -13.43 -11.44
N PRO A 194 9.73 -12.14 -11.69
CA PRO A 194 10.19 -11.49 -12.92
C PRO A 194 11.75 -11.49 -12.98
N PRO A 195 12.36 -11.55 -14.19
CA PRO A 195 11.75 -11.46 -15.51
C PRO A 195 11.15 -12.77 -16.05
N PHE A 196 11.16 -13.87 -15.27
CA PHE A 196 10.51 -15.11 -15.72
C PHE A 196 9.01 -14.86 -15.95
N LYS A 197 8.50 -15.29 -17.11
CA LYS A 197 7.09 -15.08 -17.51
C LYS A 197 6.11 -15.98 -16.76
N TRP A 198 6.59 -16.82 -15.85
CA TRP A 198 5.79 -17.76 -15.07
C TRP A 198 4.80 -17.02 -14.16
N LYS A 199 3.57 -17.53 -14.09
CA LYS A 199 2.48 -16.99 -13.26
C LYS A 199 2.01 -18.06 -12.29
N LEU A 200 1.98 -17.73 -11.01
CA LEU A 200 1.33 -18.56 -10.00
C LEU A 200 -0.16 -18.19 -9.94
N ARG A 201 -1.02 -19.12 -10.37
CA ARG A 201 -2.48 -18.95 -10.38
C ARG A 201 -3.21 -20.28 -10.21
N PHE A 202 -4.12 -20.35 -9.25
CA PHE A 202 -4.98 -21.51 -9.01
C PHE A 202 -6.35 -21.41 -9.73
N LYS A 203 -6.69 -20.23 -10.26
CA LYS A 203 -7.94 -19.98 -11.02
C LYS A 203 -9.22 -20.39 -10.29
N LEU A 204 -9.25 -20.21 -8.97
CA LEU A 204 -10.40 -20.55 -8.14
C LEU A 204 -11.49 -19.47 -8.18
N MET A 205 -11.11 -18.23 -8.48
CA MET A 205 -12.04 -17.11 -8.48
C MET A 205 -11.73 -16.00 -9.49
N SER A 206 -12.78 -15.25 -9.82
CA SER A 206 -12.70 -13.95 -10.47
C SER A 206 -13.34 -12.88 -9.58
N THR A 207 -12.63 -11.78 -9.37
CA THR A 207 -13.09 -10.65 -8.56
C THR A 207 -14.41 -10.10 -9.12
N GLY A 208 -15.37 -9.79 -8.25
CA GLY A 208 -16.68 -9.26 -8.63
C GLY A 208 -17.71 -10.29 -9.13
N THR A 209 -17.36 -11.58 -9.15
CA THR A 209 -18.31 -12.65 -9.51
C THR A 209 -18.92 -13.32 -8.28
N ARG A 210 -20.12 -13.93 -8.41
CA ARG A 210 -20.77 -14.66 -7.31
C ARG A 210 -19.90 -15.81 -6.77
N LYS A 211 -19.27 -16.59 -7.66
CA LYS A 211 -18.32 -17.65 -7.28
C LYS A 211 -17.11 -17.05 -6.55
N GLY A 212 -16.59 -15.91 -7.02
CA GLY A 212 -15.50 -15.23 -6.33
C GLY A 212 -15.87 -14.76 -4.93
N ALA A 213 -17.07 -14.20 -4.75
CA ALA A 213 -17.57 -13.80 -3.44
C ALA A 213 -17.70 -15.00 -2.47
N GLN A 214 -18.09 -16.19 -2.97
CA GLN A 214 -18.10 -17.41 -2.16
C GLN A 214 -16.70 -17.80 -1.69
N VAL A 215 -15.71 -17.78 -2.57
CA VAL A 215 -14.31 -18.07 -2.21
C VAL A 215 -13.77 -17.07 -1.19
N GLU A 216 -14.03 -15.77 -1.39
CA GLU A 216 -13.65 -14.71 -0.44
C GLU A 216 -14.27 -14.95 0.94
N ASN A 217 -15.57 -15.24 0.99
CA ASN A 217 -16.29 -15.49 2.25
C ASN A 217 -15.78 -16.75 2.96
N ILE A 218 -15.44 -17.81 2.24
CA ILE A 218 -14.84 -19.02 2.83
C ILE A 218 -13.49 -18.67 3.46
N CYS A 219 -12.62 -17.93 2.76
CA CYS A 219 -11.33 -17.52 3.29
C CYS A 219 -11.48 -16.64 4.54
N ILE A 220 -12.45 -15.71 4.53
CA ILE A 220 -12.77 -14.87 5.69
C ILE A 220 -13.30 -15.71 6.86
N ALA A 221 -14.19 -16.67 6.62
CA ALA A 221 -14.72 -17.56 7.66
C ALA A 221 -13.62 -18.41 8.29
N LEU A 222 -12.73 -19.00 7.47
CA LEU A 222 -11.56 -19.74 7.96
C LEU A 222 -10.61 -18.85 8.77
N THR A 223 -10.42 -17.60 8.35
CA THR A 223 -9.65 -16.61 9.11
C THR A 223 -10.29 -16.34 10.46
N ALA A 224 -11.61 -16.17 10.53
CA ALA A 224 -12.33 -15.95 11.78
C ALA A 224 -12.19 -17.15 12.74
N VAL A 225 -12.31 -18.38 12.22
CA VAL A 225 -12.08 -19.61 13.01
C VAL A 225 -10.66 -19.64 13.57
N LEU A 226 -9.65 -19.33 12.75
CA LEU A 226 -8.26 -19.29 13.17
C LEU A 226 -8.02 -18.24 14.27
N VAL A 227 -8.62 -17.05 14.14
CA VAL A 227 -8.56 -16.00 15.17
C VAL A 227 -9.17 -16.48 16.48
N ILE A 228 -10.33 -17.16 16.44
CA ILE A 228 -10.95 -17.71 17.64
C ILE A 228 -10.03 -18.74 18.31
N ILE A 229 -9.44 -19.65 17.54
CA ILE A 229 -8.49 -20.66 18.06
C ILE A 229 -7.28 -19.96 18.71
N ALA A 230 -6.72 -18.94 18.04
CA ALA A 230 -5.60 -18.18 18.57
C ALA A 230 -5.95 -17.49 19.90
N LEU A 231 -7.12 -16.85 19.99
CA LEU A 231 -7.58 -16.19 21.21
C LEU A 231 -7.82 -17.18 22.37
N LEU A 232 -8.40 -18.34 22.08
CA LEU A 232 -8.61 -19.38 23.09
C LEU A 232 -7.28 -19.90 23.63
N ARG A 233 -6.30 -20.15 22.76
CA ARG A 233 -4.97 -20.60 23.19
C ARG A 233 -4.19 -19.52 23.93
N TYR A 234 -4.31 -18.27 23.50
CA TYR A 234 -3.65 -17.13 24.15
C TYR A 234 -4.11 -16.95 25.61
N LYS A 235 -5.41 -17.15 25.88
CA LYS A 235 -5.95 -17.11 27.25
C LYS A 235 -5.41 -18.21 28.18
N HIS A 236 -4.91 -19.32 27.64
CA HIS A 236 -4.33 -20.40 28.43
C HIS A 236 -2.84 -20.16 28.76
N LEU A 237 -2.21 -19.16 28.17
CA LEU A 237 -0.79 -18.81 28.38
C LEU A 237 -0.58 -17.66 29.38
N ILE A 238 -1.66 -16.98 29.78
CA ILE A 238 -1.69 -15.92 30.82
C ILE A 238 -2.33 -16.51 32.07
#